data_AF-A0A957YLL7-F1
#
_entry.id   AF-A0A957YLL7-F1
#
_cell.length_a   1.000
_cell.length_b   1.000
_cell.length_c   1.000
_cell.angle_alpha   90.00
_cell.angle_beta   90.00
_cell.angle_gamma   90.00
#
_symmetry.space_group_name_H-M   'P 1'
#
loop_
_entity.id
_entity.type
_entity.pdbx_description
1 polymer ?
#
loop_
_entity_poly.entity_id
_entity_poly.type
_entity_poly.pdbx_seq_one_letter_code
_entity_poly.pdbx_strand_id
1 'polypeptide(L)'
;MIKRLNDLVIQSADNLPAALFLLILVYVMGELHNYTAMRDFAQAAGVPWLLSYLTPVMVGVFILVIYWILVAYKAQGFNTVLPWLVIIVFIAASFWLNLLHFGTAADGVAIAALPPALIFFGGWLAKDIIGKQVSRNRVIQTLKDLLNDAQAARAELHKLTAEIAEQKAAQDAQQKELLAQREALENEINALRTQREAFSMATIDDVPAELVQAIQADALMAAGMNKAEGAKFLGIHRNTFSARLDLVNGTSLCKGKGA
;
A
#
# COMPACT_ATOMS: atom_id res chain seq x y z
N MET A 1 -25.21 -33.28 9.29
CA MET A 1 -24.37 -33.24 10.51
C MET A 1 -24.20 -31.81 11.04
N ILE A 2 -23.80 -30.85 10.19
CA ILE A 2 -23.66 -29.42 10.55
C ILE A 2 -24.98 -28.78 11.03
N LYS A 3 -26.10 -29.09 10.37
CA LYS A 3 -27.43 -28.56 10.76
C LYS A 3 -27.88 -29.00 12.16
N ARG A 4 -27.70 -30.29 12.50
CA ARG A 4 -27.97 -30.85 13.84
C ARG A 4 -27.08 -30.25 14.94
N LEU A 5 -25.82 -29.90 14.63
CA LEU A 5 -24.93 -29.22 15.55
C LEU A 5 -25.38 -27.78 15.83
N ASN A 6 -25.89 -27.09 14.80
CA ASN A 6 -26.43 -25.75 14.94
C ASN A 6 -27.73 -25.74 15.77
N ASP A 7 -28.61 -26.72 15.54
CA ASP A 7 -29.87 -26.85 16.30
C ASP A 7 -29.63 -27.21 17.78
N LEU A 8 -28.60 -28.00 18.10
CA LEU A 8 -28.17 -28.31 19.47
C LEU A 8 -27.52 -27.12 20.19
N VAL A 9 -26.80 -26.26 19.46
CA VAL A 9 -26.22 -25.03 20.01
C VAL A 9 -27.31 -24.00 20.29
N ILE A 10 -28.34 -23.92 19.45
CA ILE A 10 -29.50 -23.04 19.66
C ILE A 10 -30.37 -23.54 20.84
N GLN A 11 -30.66 -24.85 20.92
CA GLN A 11 -31.37 -25.43 22.08
C GLN A 11 -30.63 -25.28 23.42
N SER A 12 -29.28 -25.25 23.41
CA SER A 12 -28.51 -24.99 24.63
C SER A 12 -28.44 -23.49 24.98
N ALA A 13 -28.54 -22.60 23.99
CA ALA A 13 -28.64 -21.16 24.19
C ALA A 13 -29.99 -20.72 24.79
N ASP A 14 -31.10 -21.38 24.42
CA ASP A 14 -32.44 -21.06 24.94
C ASP A 14 -32.63 -21.45 26.42
N ASN A 15 -31.88 -22.45 26.90
CA ASN A 15 -31.88 -22.90 28.30
C ASN A 15 -30.79 -22.22 29.16
N LEU A 16 -29.87 -21.48 28.51
CA LEU A 16 -28.80 -20.75 29.18
C LEU A 16 -29.34 -19.78 30.25
N PRO A 17 -30.42 -19.01 30.03
CA PRO A 17 -30.95 -18.08 31.03
C PRO A 17 -31.50 -18.80 32.27
N ALA A 18 -32.21 -19.92 32.08
CA ALA A 18 -32.79 -20.70 33.17
C ALA A 18 -31.71 -21.41 34.00
N ALA A 19 -30.70 -21.96 33.33
CA ALA A 19 -29.54 -22.56 34.00
C ALA A 19 -28.70 -21.52 34.76
N LEU A 20 -28.48 -20.33 34.17
CA LEU A 20 -27.81 -19.22 34.86
C LEU A 20 -28.61 -18.75 36.06
N PHE A 21 -29.92 -18.62 35.92
CA PHE A 21 -30.81 -18.21 37.00
C PHE A 21 -30.77 -19.20 38.16
N LEU A 22 -30.85 -20.51 37.87
CA LEU A 22 -30.69 -21.58 38.88
C LEU A 22 -29.31 -21.53 39.56
N LEU A 23 -28.24 -21.32 38.80
CA LEU A 23 -26.89 -21.17 39.35
C LEU A 23 -26.76 -19.94 40.27
N ILE A 24 -27.33 -18.80 39.88
CA ILE A 24 -27.38 -17.59 40.70
C ILE A 24 -28.20 -17.84 41.96
N LEU A 25 -29.32 -18.54 41.85
CA LEU A 25 -30.20 -18.82 42.99
C LEU A 25 -29.53 -19.79 43.97
N VAL A 26 -28.85 -20.83 43.47
CA VAL A 26 -28.03 -21.75 44.28
C VAL A 26 -26.86 -21.00 44.93
N TYR A 27 -26.21 -20.09 44.21
CA TYR A 27 -25.14 -19.24 44.74
C TYR A 27 -25.63 -18.32 45.85
N VAL A 28 -26.73 -17.58 45.63
CA VAL A 28 -27.33 -16.70 46.64
C VAL A 28 -27.80 -17.49 47.86
N MET A 29 -28.44 -18.65 47.67
CA MET A 29 -28.82 -19.53 48.77
C MET A 29 -27.60 -20.06 49.51
N GLY A 30 -26.53 -20.41 48.80
CA GLY A 30 -25.25 -20.83 49.39
C GLY A 30 -24.60 -19.71 50.21
N GLU A 31 -24.57 -18.49 49.70
CA GLU A 31 -24.08 -17.29 50.41
C GLU A 31 -24.88 -17.01 51.69
N LEU A 32 -26.21 -17.05 51.59
CA LEU A 32 -27.13 -16.84 52.72
C LEU A 32 -26.99 -17.91 53.81
N HIS A 33 -26.64 -19.14 53.44
CA HIS A 33 -26.49 -20.25 54.38
C HIS A 33 -25.09 -20.33 54.99
N ASN A 34 -24.06 -19.98 54.23
CA ASN A 34 -22.66 -20.17 54.62
C ASN A 34 -21.99 -19.01 55.33
N TYR A 35 -22.49 -17.79 55.14
CA TYR A 35 -21.89 -16.60 55.75
C TYR A 35 -22.72 -16.11 56.94
N THR A 36 -23.11 -17.04 57.81
CA THR A 36 -23.67 -16.71 59.12
C THR A 36 -22.69 -15.84 59.91
N ALA A 37 -21.38 -16.06 59.77
CA ALA A 37 -20.32 -15.22 60.32
C ALA A 37 -20.46 -13.73 59.96
N MET A 38 -20.64 -13.42 58.68
CA MET A 38 -20.81 -12.03 58.23
C MET A 38 -22.15 -11.45 58.66
N ARG A 39 -23.20 -12.27 58.67
CA ARG A 39 -24.52 -11.86 59.16
C ARG A 39 -24.45 -11.51 60.65
N ASP A 40 -23.87 -12.38 61.45
CA ASP A 40 -23.76 -12.22 62.90
C ASP A 40 -22.84 -11.04 63.24
N PHE A 41 -21.75 -10.83 62.47
CA PHE A 41 -20.92 -9.63 62.54
C PHE A 41 -21.70 -8.36 62.20
N ALA A 42 -22.50 -8.37 61.13
CA ALA A 42 -23.32 -7.21 60.76
C ALA A 42 -24.36 -6.88 61.84
N GLN A 43 -24.98 -7.89 62.44
CA GLN A 43 -25.90 -7.70 63.57
C GLN A 43 -25.17 -7.12 64.80
N ALA A 44 -23.97 -7.63 65.11
CA ALA A 44 -23.13 -7.09 66.18
C ALA A 44 -22.71 -5.62 65.91
N ALA A 45 -22.57 -5.24 64.65
CA ALA A 45 -22.32 -3.86 64.22
C ALA A 45 -23.60 -2.98 64.20
N GLY A 46 -24.75 -3.48 64.64
CA GLY A 46 -26.01 -2.74 64.74
C GLY A 46 -26.89 -2.78 63.48
N VAL A 47 -26.58 -3.63 62.50
CA VAL A 47 -27.42 -3.80 61.29
C VAL A 47 -28.71 -4.56 61.66
N PRO A 48 -29.90 -4.06 61.29
CA PRO A 48 -31.16 -4.76 61.53
C PRO A 48 -31.17 -6.18 60.94
N TRP A 49 -31.81 -7.12 61.64
CA TRP A 49 -31.75 -8.55 61.33
C TRP A 49 -32.07 -8.87 59.86
N LEU A 50 -33.09 -8.23 59.28
CA LEU A 50 -33.51 -8.42 57.90
C LEU A 50 -32.45 -7.95 56.88
N LEU A 51 -31.78 -6.83 57.18
CA LEU A 51 -30.72 -6.26 56.35
C LEU A 51 -29.40 -7.05 56.50
N SER A 52 -29.18 -7.69 57.65
CA SER A 52 -27.96 -8.47 57.88
C SER A 52 -27.79 -9.66 56.91
N TYR A 53 -28.90 -10.20 56.38
CA TYR A 53 -28.90 -11.24 55.35
C TYR A 53 -28.44 -10.74 53.97
N LEU A 54 -28.50 -9.44 53.71
CA LEU A 54 -27.99 -8.88 52.46
C LEU A 54 -26.47 -8.72 52.47
N THR A 55 -25.85 -8.67 53.65
CA THR A 55 -24.40 -8.41 53.79
C THR A 55 -23.53 -9.42 53.02
N PRO A 56 -23.75 -10.75 53.14
CA PRO A 56 -22.98 -11.73 52.36
C PRO A 56 -23.18 -11.57 50.85
N VAL A 57 -24.43 -11.36 50.43
CA VAL A 57 -24.79 -11.19 49.02
C VAL A 57 -24.11 -9.95 48.43
N MET A 58 -24.05 -8.84 49.17
CA MET A 58 -23.39 -7.60 48.74
C MET A 58 -21.88 -7.81 48.54
N VAL A 59 -21.22 -8.57 49.42
CA VAL A 59 -19.81 -8.92 49.26
C VAL A 59 -19.61 -9.81 48.03
N GLY A 60 -20.45 -10.82 47.84
CA GLY A 60 -20.42 -11.69 46.67
C GLY A 60 -20.59 -10.90 45.36
N VAL A 61 -21.59 -10.01 45.29
CA VAL A 61 -21.82 -9.12 44.13
C VAL A 61 -20.63 -8.19 43.90
N PHE A 62 -20.06 -7.61 44.95
CA PHE A 62 -18.88 -6.75 44.85
C PHE A 62 -17.68 -7.50 44.26
N ILE A 63 -17.44 -8.75 44.70
CA ILE A 63 -16.38 -9.59 44.15
C ILE A 63 -16.65 -9.91 42.67
N LEU A 64 -17.89 -10.24 42.29
CA LEU A 64 -18.27 -10.49 40.89
C LEU A 64 -18.04 -9.26 40.01
N VAL A 65 -18.36 -8.06 40.50
CA VAL A 65 -18.10 -6.80 39.78
C VAL A 65 -16.60 -6.57 39.58
N ILE A 66 -15.79 -6.75 40.62
CA ILE A 66 -14.32 -6.68 40.48
C ILE A 66 -13.84 -7.71 39.46
N TYR A 67 -14.39 -8.92 39.50
CA TYR A 67 -14.07 -9.98 38.56
C TYR A 67 -14.33 -9.57 37.11
N TRP A 68 -15.51 -9.01 36.86
CA TRP A 68 -15.91 -8.52 35.55
C TRP A 68 -14.95 -7.42 35.05
N ILE A 69 -14.60 -6.47 35.92
CA ILE A 69 -13.64 -5.41 35.61
C ILE A 69 -12.28 -6.00 35.23
N LEU A 70 -11.75 -6.97 35.99
CA LEU A 70 -10.45 -7.57 35.69
C LEU A 70 -10.44 -8.39 34.41
N VAL A 71 -11.53 -9.09 34.12
CA VAL A 71 -11.71 -9.80 32.86
C VAL A 71 -11.74 -8.80 31.70
N ALA A 72 -12.49 -7.71 31.82
CA ALA A 72 -12.53 -6.65 30.81
C ALA A 72 -11.15 -5.98 30.60
N TYR A 73 -10.44 -5.66 31.68
CA TYR A 73 -9.07 -5.13 31.63
C TYR A 73 -8.09 -6.10 30.96
N LYS A 74 -8.21 -7.41 31.25
CA LYS A 74 -7.38 -8.43 30.60
C LYS A 74 -7.67 -8.53 29.12
N ALA A 75 -8.93 -8.41 28.69
CA ALA A 75 -9.31 -8.39 27.29
C ALA A 75 -8.70 -7.19 26.53
N GLN A 76 -8.52 -6.07 27.21
CA GLN A 76 -7.84 -4.88 26.68
C GLN A 76 -6.30 -5.05 26.66
N GLY A 77 -5.75 -6.09 27.28
CA GLY A 77 -4.31 -6.42 27.25
C GLY A 77 -3.52 -5.86 28.44
N PHE A 78 -4.19 -5.29 29.44
CA PHE A 78 -3.52 -4.83 30.65
C PHE A 78 -2.99 -5.99 31.51
N ASN A 79 -1.94 -5.71 32.27
CA ASN A 79 -1.43 -6.64 33.27
C ASN A 79 -2.42 -6.69 34.45
N THR A 80 -2.96 -7.87 34.72
CA THR A 80 -3.93 -8.09 35.80
C THR A 80 -3.35 -8.88 36.97
N VAL A 81 -2.05 -9.22 36.96
CA VAL A 81 -1.42 -10.05 38.01
C VAL A 81 -1.63 -9.47 39.41
N LEU A 82 -1.37 -8.18 39.60
CA LEU A 82 -1.51 -7.53 40.91
C LEU A 82 -2.97 -7.51 41.40
N PRO A 83 -3.97 -7.10 40.59
CA PRO A 83 -5.37 -7.22 41.01
C PRO A 83 -5.84 -8.66 41.31
N TRP A 84 -5.34 -9.65 40.57
CA TRP A 84 -5.61 -11.07 40.85
C TRP A 84 -5.03 -11.51 42.19
N LEU A 85 -3.83 -11.05 42.55
CA LEU A 85 -3.25 -11.29 43.86
C LEU A 85 -4.11 -10.69 44.98
N VAL A 86 -4.65 -9.48 44.77
CA VAL A 86 -5.56 -8.84 45.75
C VAL A 86 -6.83 -9.68 45.95
N ILE A 87 -7.44 -10.19 44.88
CA ILE A 87 -8.60 -11.09 44.99
C ILE A 87 -8.23 -12.37 45.74
N ILE A 88 -7.09 -12.99 45.42
CA ILE A 88 -6.64 -14.21 46.10
C ILE A 88 -6.48 -13.96 47.61
N VAL A 89 -5.82 -12.86 47.98
CA VAL A 89 -5.62 -12.48 49.39
C VAL A 89 -6.96 -12.23 50.08
N PHE A 90 -7.89 -11.53 49.42
CA PHE A 90 -9.22 -11.24 49.98
C PHE A 90 -10.08 -12.50 50.16
N ILE A 91 -10.07 -13.41 49.18
CA ILE A 91 -10.76 -14.69 49.26
C ILE A 91 -10.14 -15.57 50.36
N ALA A 92 -8.81 -15.64 50.45
CA ALA A 92 -8.11 -16.38 51.50
C ALA A 92 -8.42 -15.81 52.90
N ALA A 93 -8.49 -14.49 53.04
CA ALA A 93 -8.89 -13.85 54.29
C ALA A 93 -10.35 -14.16 54.66
N SER A 94 -11.25 -14.14 53.68
CA SER A 94 -12.67 -14.51 53.86
C SER A 94 -12.83 -15.97 54.28
N PHE A 95 -12.04 -16.86 53.68
CA PHE A 95 -11.98 -18.27 54.03
C PHE A 95 -11.47 -18.47 55.47
N TRP A 96 -10.40 -17.77 55.85
CA TRP A 96 -9.84 -17.82 57.21
C TRP A 96 -10.82 -17.30 58.26
N LEU A 97 -11.52 -16.20 57.99
CA LEU A 97 -12.52 -15.64 58.90
C LEU A 97 -13.71 -16.59 59.09
N ASN A 98 -14.17 -17.25 58.02
CA ASN A 98 -15.22 -18.26 58.13
C ASN A 98 -14.76 -19.49 58.92
N LEU A 99 -13.53 -19.96 58.72
CA LEU A 99 -12.94 -21.05 59.51
C LEU A 99 -12.89 -20.75 61.02
N LEU A 100 -12.53 -19.52 61.37
CA LEU A 100 -12.50 -19.08 62.78
C LEU A 100 -13.90 -19.00 63.40
N HIS A 101 -14.93 -18.68 62.61
CA HIS A 101 -16.31 -18.54 63.09
C HIS A 101 -17.02 -19.90 63.31
N PHE A 102 -16.83 -20.88 62.42
CA PHE A 102 -17.49 -22.18 62.51
C PHE A 102 -16.75 -23.21 63.38
N GLY A 103 -15.53 -22.90 63.84
CA GLY A 103 -14.69 -23.84 64.59
C GLY A 103 -14.22 -25.03 63.74
N THR A 104 -13.75 -26.12 64.39
CA THR A 104 -13.21 -27.32 63.72
C THR A 104 -14.27 -28.32 63.24
N ALA A 105 -15.56 -27.97 63.31
CA ALA A 105 -16.64 -28.83 62.84
C ALA A 105 -16.50 -29.01 61.31
N ALA A 106 -16.03 -30.20 60.90
CA ALA A 106 -15.65 -30.50 59.52
C ALA A 106 -16.74 -30.16 58.49
N ASP A 107 -18.01 -30.39 58.85
CA ASP A 107 -19.15 -30.14 57.98
C ASP A 107 -19.42 -28.64 57.78
N GLY A 108 -19.25 -27.82 58.83
CA GLY A 108 -19.43 -26.37 58.75
C GLY A 108 -18.31 -25.69 57.94
N VAL A 109 -17.08 -26.19 58.06
CA VAL A 109 -15.92 -25.68 57.32
C VAL A 109 -16.03 -25.98 55.82
N ALA A 110 -16.47 -27.19 55.45
CA ALA A 110 -16.59 -27.58 54.04
C ALA A 110 -17.69 -26.79 53.31
N ILE A 111 -18.80 -26.52 53.98
CA ILE A 111 -19.91 -25.77 53.39
C ILE A 111 -19.54 -24.28 53.36
N ALA A 112 -18.92 -23.71 54.40
CA ALA A 112 -18.47 -22.30 54.42
C ALA A 112 -17.35 -21.97 53.41
N ALA A 113 -16.60 -22.99 52.99
CA ALA A 113 -15.54 -22.92 51.99
C ALA A 113 -16.05 -22.84 50.53
N LEU A 114 -17.25 -23.37 50.28
CA LEU A 114 -17.78 -23.59 48.93
C LEU A 114 -17.99 -22.30 48.13
N PRO A 115 -18.66 -21.26 48.65
CA PRO A 115 -18.89 -20.04 47.89
C PRO A 115 -17.60 -19.29 47.47
N PRO A 116 -16.61 -19.03 48.37
CA PRO A 116 -15.38 -18.36 47.97
C PRO A 116 -14.56 -19.20 46.97
N ALA A 117 -14.58 -20.53 47.11
CA ALA A 117 -13.94 -21.42 46.14
C ALA A 117 -14.63 -21.36 44.77
N LEU A 118 -15.96 -21.39 44.72
CA LEU A 118 -16.73 -21.30 43.47
C LEU A 118 -16.47 -19.98 42.73
N ILE A 119 -16.42 -18.86 43.45
CA ILE A 119 -16.09 -17.54 42.86
C ILE A 119 -14.67 -17.55 42.29
N PHE A 120 -13.71 -18.09 43.06
CA PHE A 120 -12.32 -18.16 42.62
C PHE A 120 -12.16 -19.01 41.35
N PHE A 121 -12.63 -20.27 41.39
CA PHE A 121 -12.47 -21.20 40.27
C PHE A 121 -13.31 -20.80 39.06
N GLY A 122 -14.56 -20.39 39.28
CA GLY A 122 -15.47 -20.01 38.20
C GLY A 122 -14.91 -18.85 37.37
N GLY A 123 -14.35 -17.86 38.05
CA GLY A 123 -13.76 -16.77 37.31
C GLY A 123 -12.32 -17.05 36.83
N TRP A 124 -11.56 -17.94 37.45
CA TRP A 124 -10.25 -18.35 36.94
C TRP A 124 -10.42 -19.05 35.59
N LEU A 125 -11.46 -19.89 35.48
CA LEU A 125 -11.90 -20.46 34.21
C LEU A 125 -12.33 -19.37 33.22
N ALA A 126 -13.13 -18.39 33.65
CA ALA A 126 -13.54 -17.29 32.78
C ALA A 126 -12.33 -16.50 32.23
N LYS A 127 -11.31 -16.24 33.06
CA LYS A 127 -10.05 -15.61 32.66
C LYS A 127 -9.34 -16.39 31.56
N ASP A 128 -9.22 -17.71 31.72
CA ASP A 128 -8.52 -18.56 30.75
C ASP A 128 -9.27 -18.64 29.41
N ILE A 129 -10.59 -18.86 29.46
CA ILE A 129 -11.46 -18.91 28.27
C ILE A 129 -11.40 -17.58 27.51
N ILE A 130 -11.57 -16.47 28.21
CA ILE A 130 -11.57 -15.13 27.60
C ILE A 130 -10.18 -14.77 27.09
N GLY A 131 -9.12 -15.13 27.81
CA GLY A 131 -7.74 -14.93 27.35
C GLY A 131 -7.47 -15.64 26.02
N LYS A 132 -7.90 -16.90 25.89
CA LYS A 132 -7.80 -17.68 24.64
C LYS A 132 -8.65 -17.09 23.51
N GLN A 133 -9.85 -16.60 23.82
CA GLN A 133 -10.75 -16.03 22.82
C GLN A 133 -10.27 -14.67 22.31
N VAL A 134 -9.76 -13.82 23.20
CA VAL A 134 -9.19 -12.50 22.85
C VAL A 134 -7.93 -12.66 22.01
N SER A 135 -7.03 -13.59 22.36
CA SER A 135 -5.83 -13.84 21.55
C SER A 135 -6.19 -14.36 20.16
N ARG A 136 -7.13 -15.30 20.07
CA ARG A 136 -7.63 -15.83 18.79
C ARG A 136 -8.28 -14.72 17.94
N ASN A 137 -9.09 -13.86 18.54
CA ASN A 137 -9.73 -12.76 17.82
C ASN A 137 -8.71 -11.73 17.31
N ARG A 138 -7.68 -11.39 18.12
CA ARG A 138 -6.59 -10.51 17.66
C ARG A 138 -5.85 -11.12 16.47
N VAL A 139 -5.48 -12.41 16.53
CA VAL A 139 -4.83 -13.10 15.42
C VAL A 139 -5.71 -13.11 14.17
N ILE A 140 -7.01 -13.39 14.31
CA ILE A 140 -7.94 -13.37 13.18
C ILE A 140 -8.03 -11.97 12.56
N GLN A 141 -8.06 -10.91 13.37
CA GLN A 141 -8.08 -9.55 12.84
C GLN A 141 -6.77 -9.20 12.13
N THR A 142 -5.62 -9.49 12.73
CA THR A 142 -4.32 -9.28 12.08
C THR A 142 -4.20 -10.05 10.76
N LEU A 143 -4.71 -11.28 10.69
CA LEU A 143 -4.74 -12.06 9.44
C LEU A 143 -5.67 -11.45 8.40
N LYS A 144 -6.80 -10.85 8.79
CA LYS A 144 -7.70 -10.14 7.87
C LYS A 144 -7.04 -8.88 7.33
N ASP A 145 -6.36 -8.12 8.18
CA ASP A 145 -5.66 -6.90 7.77
C ASP A 145 -4.54 -7.24 6.78
N LEU A 146 -3.71 -8.25 7.08
CA LEU A 146 -2.68 -8.76 6.17
C LEU A 146 -3.25 -9.26 4.84
N LEU A 147 -4.42 -9.90 4.85
CA LEU A 147 -5.07 -10.37 3.63
C LEU A 147 -5.53 -9.19 2.76
N ASN A 148 -6.10 -8.15 3.38
CA ASN A 148 -6.54 -6.95 2.68
C ASN A 148 -5.34 -6.20 2.07
N ASP A 149 -4.25 -6.05 2.82
CA ASP A 149 -3.01 -5.43 2.34
C ASP A 149 -2.42 -6.21 1.16
N ALA A 150 -2.40 -7.54 1.25
CA ALA A 150 -1.94 -8.39 0.15
C ALA A 150 -2.82 -8.29 -1.10
N GLN A 151 -4.14 -8.15 -0.93
CA GLN A 151 -5.06 -7.93 -2.05
C GLN A 151 -4.87 -6.55 -2.69
N ALA A 152 -4.68 -5.50 -1.89
CA ALA A 152 -4.40 -4.16 -2.38
C ALA A 152 -3.08 -4.12 -3.18
N ALA A 153 -2.00 -4.71 -2.64
CA ALA A 153 -0.72 -4.82 -3.33
C ALA A 153 -0.82 -5.61 -4.64
N ARG A 154 -1.63 -6.68 -4.69
CA ARG A 154 -1.89 -7.41 -5.94
C ARG A 154 -2.62 -6.58 -6.98
N ALA A 155 -3.61 -5.79 -6.57
CA ALA A 155 -4.33 -4.89 -7.46
C ALA A 155 -3.40 -3.82 -8.05
N GLU A 156 -2.51 -3.26 -7.23
CA GLU A 156 -1.51 -2.28 -7.67
C GLU A 156 -0.50 -2.90 -8.65
N LEU A 157 0.00 -4.11 -8.38
CA LEU A 157 0.84 -4.85 -9.32
C LEU A 157 0.15 -5.09 -10.66
N HIS A 158 -1.12 -5.50 -10.66
CA HIS A 158 -1.87 -5.67 -11.89
C HIS A 158 -1.98 -4.36 -12.69
N LYS A 159 -2.24 -3.24 -12.01
CA LYS A 159 -2.29 -1.93 -12.64
C LYS A 159 -0.95 -1.54 -13.26
N LEU A 160 0.15 -1.68 -12.52
CA LEU A 160 1.51 -1.40 -13.01
C LEU A 160 1.87 -2.31 -14.20
N THR A 161 1.52 -3.58 -14.16
CA THR A 161 1.77 -4.48 -15.30
C THR A 161 1.00 -4.07 -16.56
N ALA A 162 -0.22 -3.55 -16.41
CA ALA A 162 -0.99 -3.02 -17.54
C ALA A 162 -0.37 -1.72 -18.09
N GLU A 163 0.03 -0.79 -17.21
CA GLU A 163 0.71 0.45 -17.61
C GLU A 163 2.05 0.16 -18.35
N ILE A 164 2.84 -0.81 -17.88
CA ILE A 164 4.06 -1.24 -18.56
C ILE A 164 3.75 -1.84 -19.94
N ALA A 165 2.70 -2.65 -20.05
CA ALA A 165 2.30 -3.22 -21.33
C ALA A 165 1.87 -2.14 -22.33
N GLU A 166 1.13 -1.14 -21.87
CA GLU A 166 0.70 0.01 -22.68
C GLU A 166 1.89 0.87 -23.12
N GLN A 167 2.80 1.21 -22.20
CA GLN A 167 4.01 1.97 -22.54
C GLN A 167 4.89 1.23 -23.54
N LYS A 168 5.04 -0.09 -23.38
CA LYS A 168 5.82 -0.90 -24.32
C LYS A 168 5.18 -0.92 -25.71
N ALA A 169 3.85 -1.07 -25.79
CA ALA A 169 3.14 -1.01 -27.07
C ALA A 169 3.28 0.37 -27.75
N ALA A 170 3.21 1.45 -26.97
CA ALA A 170 3.43 2.81 -27.48
C ALA A 170 4.88 3.01 -27.98
N GLN A 171 5.86 2.48 -27.25
CA GLN A 171 7.27 2.56 -27.63
C GLN A 171 7.54 1.76 -28.91
N ASP A 172 6.98 0.55 -29.04
CA ASP A 172 7.10 -0.27 -30.25
C ASP A 172 6.46 0.43 -31.47
N ALA A 173 5.34 1.13 -31.26
CA ALA A 173 4.69 1.92 -32.32
C ALA A 173 5.56 3.11 -32.75
N GLN A 174 6.11 3.89 -31.81
CA GLN A 174 7.04 4.98 -32.11
C GLN A 174 8.29 4.48 -32.83
N GLN A 175 8.83 3.33 -32.43
CA GLN A 175 10.02 2.77 -33.06
C GLN A 175 9.76 2.38 -34.52
N LYS A 176 8.58 1.82 -34.82
CA LYS A 176 8.15 1.53 -36.21
C LYS A 176 8.00 2.81 -37.02
N GLU A 177 7.42 3.86 -36.44
CA GLU A 177 7.25 5.14 -37.12
C GLU A 177 8.60 5.79 -37.45
N LEU A 178 9.55 5.79 -36.51
CA LEU A 178 10.90 6.29 -36.74
C LEU A 178 11.65 5.49 -37.81
N LEU A 179 11.48 4.17 -37.86
CA LEU A 179 12.05 3.35 -38.92
C LEU A 179 11.46 3.70 -40.30
N ALA A 180 10.14 3.88 -40.39
CA ALA A 180 9.48 4.29 -41.63
C ALA A 180 9.94 5.67 -42.09
N GLN A 181 10.09 6.64 -41.17
CA GLN A 181 10.63 7.97 -41.49
C GLN A 181 12.09 7.88 -41.98
N ARG A 182 12.90 7.03 -41.37
CA ARG A 182 14.29 6.81 -41.79
C ARG A 182 14.37 6.24 -43.21
N GLU A 183 13.56 5.24 -43.52
CA GLU A 183 13.50 4.66 -44.88
C GLU A 183 13.03 5.69 -45.91
N ALA A 184 12.03 6.51 -45.58
CA ALA A 184 11.55 7.58 -46.45
C ALA A 184 12.65 8.62 -46.76
N LEU A 185 13.38 9.07 -45.72
CA LEU A 185 14.51 10.00 -45.88
C LEU A 185 15.67 9.39 -46.67
N GLU A 186 15.97 8.11 -46.47
CA GLU A 186 17.03 7.42 -47.21
C GLU A 186 16.69 7.29 -48.69
N ASN A 187 15.42 7.01 -49.02
CA ASN A 187 14.93 7.03 -50.39
C ASN A 187 15.01 8.42 -51.03
N GLU A 188 14.66 9.48 -50.28
CA GLU A 188 14.76 10.87 -50.76
C GLU A 188 16.22 11.28 -51.02
N ILE A 189 17.14 10.95 -50.12
CA ILE A 189 18.58 11.20 -50.30
C ILE A 189 19.10 10.47 -51.55
N ASN A 190 18.70 9.21 -51.76
CA ASN A 190 19.13 8.46 -52.94
C ASN A 190 18.56 9.06 -54.23
N ALA A 191 17.29 9.47 -54.25
CA ALA A 191 16.70 10.15 -55.39
C ALA A 191 17.42 11.47 -55.72
N LEU A 192 17.73 12.28 -54.70
CA LEU A 192 18.48 13.52 -54.85
C LEU A 192 19.92 13.27 -55.34
N ARG A 193 20.58 12.20 -54.88
CA ARG A 193 21.90 11.79 -55.38
C ARG A 193 21.85 11.43 -56.87
N THR A 194 20.89 10.60 -57.28
CA THR A 194 20.71 10.24 -58.69
C THR A 194 20.41 11.47 -59.54
N GLN A 195 19.58 12.41 -59.06
CA GLN A 195 19.31 13.67 -59.75
C GLN A 195 20.57 14.53 -59.90
N ARG A 196 21.39 14.63 -58.84
CA ARG A 196 22.67 15.35 -58.88
C ARG A 196 23.64 14.71 -59.85
N GLU A 197 23.77 13.39 -59.85
CA GLU A 197 24.65 12.66 -60.76
C GLU A 197 24.23 12.88 -62.22
N ALA A 198 22.93 12.76 -62.52
CA ALA A 198 22.37 13.06 -63.84
C ALA A 198 22.63 14.51 -64.28
N PHE A 199 22.46 15.48 -63.37
CA PHE A 199 22.76 16.88 -63.66
C PHE A 199 24.27 17.10 -63.88
N SER A 200 25.13 16.49 -63.08
CA SER A 200 26.59 16.61 -63.22
C SER A 200 27.12 16.00 -64.52
N MET A 201 26.57 14.86 -64.95
CA MET A 201 26.95 14.25 -66.24
C MET A 201 26.44 15.06 -67.43
N ALA A 202 25.29 15.73 -67.33
CA ALA A 202 24.78 16.58 -68.40
C ALA A 202 25.56 17.90 -68.60
N THR A 203 26.36 18.33 -67.61
CA THR A 203 26.96 19.67 -67.62
C THR A 203 28.47 19.68 -67.91
N ILE A 204 29.17 18.54 -67.80
CA ILE A 204 30.64 18.51 -67.88
C ILE A 204 31.18 18.30 -69.32
N ASP A 205 30.40 17.71 -70.23
CA ASP A 205 30.90 17.37 -71.57
C ASP A 205 30.83 18.51 -72.60
N ASP A 206 30.28 19.68 -72.26
CA ASP A 206 30.04 20.74 -73.25
C ASP A 206 30.17 22.18 -72.69
N VAL A 207 31.13 22.43 -71.79
CA VAL A 207 31.49 23.82 -71.47
C VAL A 207 32.33 24.37 -72.64
N PRO A 208 31.82 25.32 -73.45
CA PRO A 208 32.56 25.81 -74.60
C PRO A 208 33.87 26.43 -74.12
N ALA A 209 34.99 26.08 -74.76
CA ALA A 209 36.31 26.62 -74.41
C ALA A 209 36.32 28.17 -74.38
N GLU A 210 35.42 28.78 -75.14
CA GLU A 210 35.14 30.21 -75.17
C GLU A 210 34.67 30.78 -73.83
N LEU A 211 33.80 30.08 -73.11
CA LEU A 211 33.26 30.51 -71.81
C LEU A 211 34.33 30.39 -70.72
N VAL A 212 35.15 29.34 -70.77
CA VAL A 212 36.30 29.14 -69.86
C VAL A 212 37.31 30.27 -70.03
N GLN A 213 37.67 30.62 -71.27
CA GLN A 213 38.58 31.74 -71.55
C GLN A 213 37.99 33.09 -71.14
N ALA A 214 36.67 33.25 -71.24
CA ALA A 214 35.97 34.46 -70.83
C ALA A 214 36.04 34.68 -69.32
N ILE A 215 35.77 33.64 -68.52
CA ILE A 215 35.88 33.69 -67.05
C ILE A 215 37.33 33.92 -66.62
N GLN A 216 38.31 33.29 -67.30
CA GLN A 216 39.72 33.52 -67.03
C GLN A 216 40.14 34.97 -67.33
N ALA A 217 39.63 35.56 -68.42
CA ALA A 217 39.89 36.96 -68.74
C ALA A 217 39.34 37.92 -67.68
N ASP A 218 38.13 37.66 -67.16
CA ASP A 218 37.53 38.45 -66.07
C ASP A 218 38.31 38.31 -64.75
N ALA A 219 38.72 37.09 -64.39
CA ALA A 219 39.53 36.85 -63.21
C ALA A 219 40.89 37.57 -63.26
N LEU A 220 41.53 37.64 -64.44
CA LEU A 220 42.79 38.37 -64.63
C LEU A 220 42.60 39.89 -64.51
N MET A 221 41.49 40.42 -65.03
CA MET A 221 41.14 41.83 -64.84
C MET A 221 40.85 42.15 -63.36
N ALA A 222 40.12 41.27 -62.66
CA ALA A 222 39.86 41.39 -61.22
C ALA A 222 41.14 41.32 -60.37
N ALA A 223 42.14 40.56 -60.83
CA ALA A 223 43.49 40.52 -60.24
C ALA A 223 44.34 41.77 -60.56
N GLY A 224 43.78 42.77 -61.25
CA GLY A 224 44.42 44.06 -61.51
C GLY A 224 45.26 44.12 -62.80
N MET A 225 45.25 43.07 -63.63
CA MET A 225 45.93 43.12 -64.92
C MET A 225 45.18 44.03 -65.90
N ASN A 226 45.91 44.76 -66.73
CA ASN A 226 45.28 45.48 -67.84
C ASN A 226 45.00 44.54 -69.03
N LYS A 227 44.13 44.96 -69.95
CA LYS A 227 43.71 44.13 -71.10
C LYS A 227 44.87 43.63 -71.98
N ALA A 228 46.00 44.33 -72.02
CA ALA A 228 47.15 43.90 -72.83
C ALA A 228 47.95 42.80 -72.12
N GLU A 229 48.11 42.91 -70.81
CA GLU A 229 48.76 41.90 -69.96
C GLU A 229 47.93 40.63 -69.88
N GLY A 230 46.61 40.74 -69.66
CA GLY A 230 45.71 39.60 -69.64
C GLY A 230 45.64 38.85 -70.99
N ALA A 231 45.61 39.59 -72.11
CA ALA A 231 45.64 38.99 -73.44
C ALA A 231 46.94 38.23 -73.70
N LYS A 232 48.09 38.79 -73.28
CA LYS A 232 49.40 38.13 -73.38
C LYS A 232 49.48 36.89 -72.49
N PHE A 233 48.89 36.93 -71.29
CA PHE A 233 48.87 35.81 -70.35
C PHE A 233 48.06 34.63 -70.90
N LEU A 234 46.92 34.89 -71.53
CA LEU A 234 46.09 33.85 -72.17
C LEU A 234 46.58 33.46 -73.57
N GLY A 235 47.65 34.08 -74.10
CA GLY A 235 48.18 33.80 -75.43
C GLY A 235 47.24 34.17 -76.58
N ILE A 236 46.27 35.08 -76.35
CA ILE A 236 45.27 35.48 -77.33
C ILE A 236 45.45 36.94 -77.74
N HIS A 237 44.89 37.30 -78.92
CA HIS A 237 44.94 38.68 -79.37
C HIS A 237 44.10 39.59 -78.45
N ARG A 238 44.55 40.84 -78.24
CA ARG A 238 43.89 41.81 -77.33
C ARG A 238 42.41 42.05 -77.67
N ASN A 239 42.07 42.02 -78.95
CA ASN A 239 40.69 42.15 -79.42
C ASN A 239 39.84 40.94 -79.04
N THR A 240 40.41 39.73 -79.11
CA THR A 240 39.77 38.50 -78.66
C THR A 240 39.58 38.52 -77.14
N PHE A 241 40.58 38.99 -76.38
CA PHE A 241 40.46 39.17 -74.94
C PHE A 241 39.33 40.14 -74.56
N SER A 242 39.20 41.27 -75.27
CA SER A 242 38.08 42.20 -75.02
C SER A 242 36.73 41.59 -75.38
N ALA A 243 36.62 40.87 -76.50
CA ALA A 243 35.38 40.19 -76.89
C ALA A 243 34.97 39.11 -75.87
N ARG A 244 35.94 38.45 -75.23
CA ARG A 244 35.72 37.47 -74.16
C ARG A 244 35.26 38.14 -72.85
N LEU A 245 35.81 39.29 -72.49
CA LEU A 245 35.32 40.12 -71.38
C LEU A 245 33.90 40.63 -71.62
N ASP A 246 33.57 41.01 -72.85
CA ASP A 246 32.23 41.46 -73.24
C ASP A 246 31.19 40.31 -73.18
N LEU A 247 31.66 39.07 -73.33
CA LEU A 247 30.87 37.84 -73.14
C LEU A 247 30.51 37.60 -71.66
N VAL A 248 31.43 37.88 -70.72
CA VAL A 248 31.15 37.78 -69.27
C VAL A 248 30.32 38.95 -68.76
N ASN A 249 30.59 40.16 -69.26
CA ASN A 249 29.89 41.38 -68.85
C ASN A 249 28.54 41.59 -69.56
N GLY A 250 28.09 40.62 -70.37
CA GLY A 250 26.77 40.59 -70.98
C GLY A 250 26.54 41.57 -72.15
N THR A 251 27.58 42.23 -72.66
CA THR A 251 27.46 43.30 -73.67
C THR A 251 27.46 42.83 -75.14
N SER A 252 27.77 41.56 -75.44
CA SER A 252 27.81 41.07 -76.84
C SER A 252 26.64 40.17 -77.28
N LEU A 253 25.68 39.83 -76.42
CA LEU A 253 24.51 39.01 -76.80
C LEU A 253 23.45 39.76 -77.65
N CYS A 254 23.62 41.06 -77.95
CA CYS A 254 22.64 41.85 -78.69
C CYS A 254 23.11 42.46 -80.03
N LYS A 255 24.17 41.93 -80.65
CA LYS A 255 24.50 42.29 -82.06
C LYS A 255 24.78 41.05 -82.90
N GLY A 256 23.71 40.46 -83.43
CA GLY A 256 23.81 39.58 -84.60
C GLY A 256 22.76 38.47 -84.71
N LYS A 257 21.53 38.81 -85.10
CA LYS A 257 20.76 38.15 -86.16
C LYS A 257 19.42 38.87 -86.39
N GLY A 258 19.49 39.93 -87.17
CA GLY A 258 18.40 40.40 -88.02
C GLY A 258 18.87 40.29 -89.47
N ALA A 259 18.56 39.15 -90.08
CA ALA A 259 18.52 38.82 -91.52
C ALA A 259 18.46 37.30 -91.65
#